data_AF-A0A1J1C299-F1
#
_entry.id   AF-A0A1J1C299-F1
#
_cell.length_a   1.000
_cell.length_b   1.000
_cell.length_c   1.000
_cell.angle_alpha   90.00
_cell.angle_beta   90.00
_cell.angle_gamma   90.00
#
_symmetry.space_group_name_H-M   'P 1'
#
loop_
_entity.id
_entity.type
_entity.pdbx_description
1 polymer ?
#
loop_
_entity_poly.entity_id
_entity_poly.type
_entity_poly.pdbx_seq_one_letter_code
_entity_poly.pdbx_strand_id
1 'polypeptide(L)'
;MFSVRAPVGKINIADRDYIIGRGLAAIKGIKIIQDFLEQYFLFSEEKFRKLSQGSTFESINSEDLSESEIFYPVNKKEQSLIAEILSTVDRAIEQTGAVIAKLQRIKAGLMQDLLTRGIDEQGNIRSEKTHRFKDSPLGRIPVEWEVVELQNVVKILLSNVDKKIYEHENSVLLCNYLEVYQNDYIHSRLNFSRGSVNENELRKFTVEKGDVIITKDSETFEDIAKPAYVKDNIDNLICGYHLALLKPKKINGLFLAIILNKPEINMHFRKLANGITRYGLTLETIKTAKIFLPKISEQKQISNIFLNIDLRMDEEKAKLRKLHMLKTALMQDLLTGRVRVTGLLKRRQAEVVG
;
A
#
# COMPACT_ATOMS: atom_id res chain seq x y z
N MET A 1 -20.14 -20.32 12.33
CA MET A 1 -19.71 -19.97 13.70
C MET A 1 -19.73 -18.46 13.84
N PHE A 2 -20.24 -17.94 14.95
CA PHE A 2 -20.36 -16.51 15.23
C PHE A 2 -19.67 -16.18 16.55
N SER A 3 -18.82 -15.16 16.57
CA SER A 3 -18.10 -14.72 17.76
C SER A 3 -19.02 -13.92 18.68
N VAL A 4 -19.24 -14.43 19.90
CA VAL A 4 -20.06 -13.77 20.93
C VAL A 4 -19.23 -13.06 22.00
N ARG A 5 -17.90 -13.06 21.86
CA ARG A 5 -16.96 -12.34 22.74
C ARG A 5 -15.85 -11.68 21.90
N ALA A 6 -15.28 -10.60 22.42
CA ALA A 6 -14.29 -9.74 21.77
C ALA A 6 -13.31 -10.45 20.78
N PRO A 7 -13.32 -10.10 19.47
CA PRO A 7 -14.28 -9.21 18.80
C PRO A 7 -15.63 -9.91 18.53
N VAL A 8 -16.71 -9.29 19.00
CA VAL A 8 -18.09 -9.74 18.75
C VAL A 8 -18.48 -9.49 17.29
N GLY A 9 -19.26 -10.40 16.70
CA GLY A 9 -19.84 -10.22 15.36
C GLY A 9 -19.09 -10.93 14.25
N LYS A 10 -17.84 -11.35 14.50
CA LYS A 10 -17.03 -12.09 13.51
C LYS A 10 -17.66 -13.43 13.19
N ILE A 11 -17.72 -13.75 11.89
CA ILE A 11 -18.26 -15.02 11.40
C ILE A 11 -17.17 -15.82 10.71
N ASN A 12 -17.17 -17.12 10.98
CA ASN A 12 -16.38 -18.10 10.25
C ASN A 12 -17.28 -19.26 9.81
N ILE A 13 -17.02 -19.79 8.62
CA ILE A 13 -17.70 -20.98 8.10
C ILE A 13 -16.92 -22.20 8.59
N ALA A 14 -17.63 -23.18 9.16
CA ALA A 14 -17.02 -24.44 9.54
C ALA A 14 -16.85 -25.30 8.28
N ASP A 15 -15.62 -25.67 7.95
CA ASP A 15 -15.24 -26.54 6.84
C ASP A 15 -15.29 -28.05 7.19
N ARG A 16 -15.44 -28.36 8.48
CA ARG A 16 -15.55 -29.71 9.06
C ARG A 16 -16.23 -29.62 10.43
N ASP A 17 -16.37 -30.75 11.10
CA ASP A 17 -16.92 -30.78 12.46
C ASP A 17 -15.95 -30.20 13.49
N TYR A 18 -16.47 -29.31 14.35
CA TYR A 18 -15.72 -28.66 15.42
C TYR A 18 -16.49 -28.73 16.74
N ILE A 19 -15.75 -28.87 17.83
CA ILE A 19 -16.26 -28.56 19.17
C ILE A 19 -15.93 -27.10 19.46
N ILE A 20 -16.94 -26.27 19.71
CA ILE A 20 -16.77 -24.84 19.95
C ILE A 20 -16.75 -24.53 21.44
N GLY A 21 -15.89 -23.59 21.84
CA GLY A 21 -15.85 -23.07 23.21
C GLY A 21 -16.94 -22.03 23.48
N ARG A 22 -17.05 -21.61 24.75
CA ARG A 22 -18.07 -20.66 25.26
C ARG A 22 -18.04 -19.24 24.65
N GLY A 23 -17.04 -18.93 23.83
CA GLY A 23 -16.91 -17.65 23.12
C GLY A 23 -17.54 -17.63 21.73
N LEU A 24 -18.13 -18.74 21.29
CA LEU A 24 -18.71 -18.90 19.96
C LEU A 24 -20.14 -19.41 20.04
N ALA A 25 -20.97 -18.99 19.07
CA ALA A 25 -22.27 -19.55 18.79
C ALA A 25 -22.26 -20.32 17.45
N ALA A 26 -22.90 -21.48 17.43
CA ALA A 26 -23.22 -22.18 16.19
C ALA A 26 -24.60 -21.71 15.70
N ILE A 27 -24.65 -21.17 14.48
CA ILE A 27 -25.89 -20.68 13.87
C ILE A 27 -26.20 -21.57 12.68
N LYS A 28 -27.35 -22.23 12.73
CA LYS A 28 -27.81 -23.17 11.69
C LYS A 28 -29.19 -22.77 11.20
N GLY A 29 -29.33 -22.59 9.88
CA GLY A 29 -30.61 -22.29 9.26
C GLY A 29 -31.57 -23.49 9.30
N ILE A 30 -32.75 -23.31 9.90
CA ILE A 30 -33.85 -24.30 9.85
C ILE A 30 -34.75 -24.00 8.64
N LYS A 31 -35.26 -22.76 8.56
CA LYS A 31 -36.13 -22.27 7.47
C LYS A 31 -35.40 -21.38 6.46
N ILE A 32 -34.10 -21.13 6.67
CA ILE A 32 -33.27 -20.25 5.84
C ILE A 32 -32.13 -21.09 5.27
N ILE A 33 -31.78 -20.89 4.00
CA ILE A 33 -30.60 -21.51 3.38
C ILE A 33 -29.36 -20.98 4.08
N GLN A 34 -28.45 -21.90 4.41
CA GLN A 34 -27.26 -21.60 5.19
C GLN A 34 -26.40 -20.51 4.55
N ASP A 35 -26.13 -20.59 3.24
CA ASP A 35 -25.34 -19.59 2.51
C ASP A 35 -25.95 -18.18 2.55
N PHE A 36 -27.30 -18.08 2.49
CA PHE A 36 -27.98 -16.79 2.64
C PHE A 36 -27.84 -16.27 4.07
N LEU A 37 -27.99 -17.16 5.06
CA LEU A 37 -27.86 -16.83 6.46
C LEU A 37 -26.45 -16.31 6.78
N GLU A 38 -25.41 -16.93 6.20
CA GLU A 38 -24.02 -16.51 6.32
C GLU A 38 -23.82 -15.09 5.78
N GLN A 39 -24.32 -14.81 4.57
CA GLN A 39 -24.26 -13.46 3.98
C GLN A 39 -25.03 -12.43 4.82
N TYR A 40 -26.18 -12.80 5.37
CA TYR A 40 -26.96 -11.94 6.28
C TYR A 40 -26.18 -11.58 7.55
N PHE A 41 -25.54 -12.57 8.18
CA PHE A 41 -24.76 -12.33 9.39
C PHE A 41 -23.52 -11.49 9.10
N LEU A 42 -22.87 -11.69 7.94
CA LEU A 42 -21.74 -10.84 7.51
C LEU A 42 -22.17 -9.38 7.33
N PHE A 43 -23.33 -9.15 6.73
CA PHE A 43 -23.92 -7.81 6.62
C PHE A 43 -24.28 -7.21 7.98
N SER A 44 -24.69 -8.05 8.94
CA SER A 44 -25.14 -7.63 10.27
C SER A 44 -24.00 -7.50 11.30
N GLU A 45 -22.73 -7.73 10.92
CA GLU A 45 -21.58 -7.69 11.85
C GLU A 45 -21.54 -6.38 12.65
N GLU A 46 -21.75 -5.23 12.00
CA GLU A 46 -21.71 -3.93 12.68
C GLU A 46 -22.89 -3.73 13.64
N LYS A 47 -24.10 -4.23 13.28
CA LYS A 47 -25.27 -4.22 14.16
C LYS A 47 -24.94 -4.93 15.47
N PHE A 48 -24.38 -6.14 15.37
CA PHE A 48 -24.02 -6.92 16.54
C PHE A 48 -22.85 -6.31 17.33
N ARG A 49 -21.83 -5.78 16.66
CA ARG A 49 -20.72 -5.09 17.36
C ARG A 49 -21.23 -3.92 18.21
N LYS A 50 -22.18 -3.12 17.70
CA LYS A 50 -22.79 -2.01 18.47
C LYS A 50 -23.57 -2.50 19.68
N LEU A 51 -24.28 -3.62 19.56
CA LEU A 51 -25.01 -4.22 20.68
C LEU A 51 -24.07 -4.63 21.83
N SER A 52 -22.87 -5.14 21.52
CA SER A 52 -21.90 -5.55 22.56
C SER A 52 -21.22 -4.41 23.33
N GLN A 53 -21.14 -3.20 22.77
CA GLN A 53 -20.41 -2.08 23.37
C GLN A 53 -21.11 -1.45 24.60
N GLY A 54 -22.38 -1.78 24.84
CA GLY A 54 -23.16 -1.25 25.97
C GLY A 54 -22.95 -1.97 27.31
N SER A 55 -22.01 -2.92 27.39
CA SER A 55 -21.84 -3.80 28.55
C SER A 55 -20.44 -3.71 29.15
N THR A 56 -20.31 -3.99 30.45
CA THR A 56 -19.01 -4.01 31.17
C THR A 56 -18.01 -5.01 30.55
N PHE A 57 -18.51 -6.00 29.79
CA PHE A 57 -17.70 -6.96 29.03
C PHE A 57 -18.27 -7.10 27.62
N GLU A 58 -17.54 -6.66 26.58
CA GLU A 58 -17.96 -6.78 25.18
C GLU A 58 -18.36 -8.21 24.80
N SER A 59 -19.66 -8.48 24.85
CA SER A 59 -20.24 -9.79 24.57
C SER A 59 -21.69 -9.66 24.10
N ILE A 60 -22.18 -10.70 23.46
CA ILE A 60 -23.60 -10.88 23.11
C ILE A 60 -24.04 -12.19 23.74
N ASN A 61 -25.18 -12.20 24.40
CA ASN A 61 -25.72 -13.41 25.01
C ASN A 61 -26.65 -14.16 24.03
N SER A 62 -27.17 -15.32 24.45
CA SER A 62 -28.07 -16.11 23.59
C SER A 62 -29.43 -15.44 23.36
N GLU A 63 -29.88 -14.61 24.30
CA GLU A 63 -31.16 -13.89 24.24
C GLU A 63 -31.09 -12.81 23.15
N ASP A 64 -30.04 -11.97 23.18
CA ASP A 64 -29.74 -10.95 22.17
C ASP A 64 -29.73 -11.52 20.73
N LEU A 65 -29.15 -12.72 20.56
CA LEU A 65 -29.13 -13.42 19.27
C LEU A 65 -30.50 -13.95 18.87
N SER A 66 -31.28 -14.46 19.83
CA SER A 66 -32.60 -15.05 19.59
C SER A 66 -33.69 -14.01 19.32
N GLU A 67 -33.56 -12.81 19.91
CA GLU A 67 -34.47 -11.68 19.73
C GLU A 67 -34.16 -10.88 18.45
N SER A 68 -32.97 -11.07 17.86
CA SER A 68 -32.60 -10.38 16.63
C SER A 68 -33.45 -10.85 15.45
N GLU A 69 -34.36 -9.99 15.00
CA GLU A 69 -35.19 -10.26 13.82
C GLU A 69 -34.36 -10.36 12.53
N ILE A 70 -34.62 -11.41 11.76
CA ILE A 70 -34.01 -11.67 10.46
C ILE A 70 -35.08 -11.55 9.37
N PHE A 71 -34.88 -10.62 8.45
CA PHE A 71 -35.70 -10.51 7.23
C PHE A 71 -35.10 -11.40 6.15
N TYR A 72 -35.89 -12.31 5.59
CA TYR A 72 -35.44 -13.20 4.53
C TYR A 72 -36.56 -13.49 3.52
N PRO A 73 -36.24 -13.70 2.23
CA PRO A 73 -37.22 -14.13 1.24
C PRO A 73 -37.74 -15.54 1.54
N VAL A 74 -39.06 -15.79 1.50
CA VAL A 74 -39.62 -17.15 1.69
C VAL A 74 -39.18 -18.10 0.57
N ASN A 75 -38.96 -17.57 -0.65
CA ASN A 75 -38.54 -18.38 -1.79
C ASN A 75 -37.09 -18.84 -1.65
N LYS A 76 -36.88 -20.15 -1.56
CA LYS A 76 -35.56 -20.78 -1.45
C LYS A 76 -34.65 -20.51 -2.65
N LYS A 77 -35.19 -20.50 -3.87
CA LYS A 77 -34.40 -20.17 -5.07
C LYS A 77 -33.90 -18.72 -5.04
N GLU A 78 -34.70 -17.82 -4.46
CA GLU A 78 -34.29 -16.42 -4.27
C GLU A 78 -33.17 -16.30 -3.23
N GLN A 79 -33.28 -17.01 -2.11
CA GLN A 79 -32.20 -17.08 -1.11
C GLN A 79 -30.89 -17.58 -1.73
N SER A 80 -30.94 -18.70 -2.47
CA SER A 80 -29.76 -19.26 -3.15
C SER A 80 -29.16 -18.28 -4.16
N LEU A 81 -29.98 -17.60 -4.96
CA LEU A 81 -29.47 -16.67 -5.97
C LEU A 81 -28.83 -15.44 -5.32
N ILE A 82 -29.41 -14.89 -4.25
CA ILE A 82 -28.79 -13.78 -3.50
C ILE A 82 -27.42 -14.22 -2.94
N ALA A 83 -27.37 -15.39 -2.30
CA ALA A 83 -26.13 -15.93 -1.77
C ALA A 83 -25.09 -16.15 -2.87
N GLU A 84 -25.48 -16.71 -4.02
CA GLU A 84 -24.62 -16.93 -5.19
C GLU A 84 -24.02 -15.61 -5.70
N ILE A 85 -24.84 -14.56 -5.84
CA ILE A 85 -24.39 -13.23 -6.30
C ILE A 85 -23.35 -12.65 -5.34
N LEU A 86 -23.65 -12.63 -4.04
CA LEU A 86 -22.75 -12.06 -3.03
C LEU A 86 -21.45 -12.86 -2.92
N SER A 87 -21.53 -14.19 -2.88
CA SER A 87 -20.37 -15.08 -2.85
C SER A 87 -19.52 -14.97 -4.13
N THR A 88 -20.10 -14.61 -5.27
CA THR A 88 -19.34 -14.31 -6.49
C THR A 88 -18.47 -13.06 -6.34
N VAL A 89 -19.00 -12.01 -5.71
CA VAL A 89 -18.22 -10.81 -5.40
C VAL A 89 -17.13 -11.11 -4.37
N ASP A 90 -17.43 -11.95 -3.36
CA ASP A 90 -16.43 -12.40 -2.39
C ASP A 90 -15.24 -13.12 -3.02
N ARG A 91 -15.50 -14.06 -3.93
CA ARG A 91 -14.42 -14.73 -4.68
C ARG A 91 -13.60 -13.74 -5.48
N ALA A 92 -14.23 -12.74 -6.10
CA ALA A 92 -13.51 -11.70 -6.85
C ALA A 92 -12.62 -10.83 -5.94
N ILE A 93 -13.09 -10.51 -4.73
CA ILE A 93 -12.32 -9.79 -3.70
C ILE A 93 -11.10 -10.63 -3.27
N GLU A 94 -11.32 -11.89 -2.92
CA GLU A 94 -10.26 -12.81 -2.49
C GLU A 94 -9.19 -12.99 -3.58
N GLN A 95 -9.61 -13.27 -4.81
CA GLN A 95 -8.70 -13.44 -5.95
C GLN A 95 -7.89 -12.16 -6.23
N THR A 96 -8.54 -10.99 -6.18
CA THR A 96 -7.85 -9.70 -6.37
C THR A 96 -6.83 -9.45 -5.25
N GLY A 97 -7.20 -9.75 -4.00
CA GLY A 97 -6.27 -9.69 -2.85
C GLY A 97 -5.08 -10.63 -3.02
N ALA A 98 -5.30 -11.85 -3.50
CA ALA A 98 -4.24 -12.82 -3.77
C ALA A 98 -3.28 -12.34 -4.88
N VAL A 99 -3.80 -11.67 -5.92
CA VAL A 99 -2.96 -11.04 -6.96
C VAL A 99 -2.07 -9.95 -6.37
N ILE A 100 -2.61 -9.07 -5.52
CA ILE A 100 -1.82 -8.02 -4.84
C ILE A 100 -0.72 -8.66 -3.99
N ALA A 101 -1.04 -9.67 -3.19
CA ALA A 101 -0.06 -10.37 -2.36
C ALA A 101 1.03 -11.06 -3.20
N LYS A 102 0.67 -11.60 -4.37
CA LYS A 102 1.63 -12.19 -5.32
C LYS A 102 2.55 -11.13 -5.92
N LEU A 103 2.01 -9.97 -6.33
CA LEU A 103 2.80 -8.84 -6.84
C LEU A 103 3.79 -8.32 -5.80
N GLN A 104 3.37 -8.19 -4.55
CA GLN A 104 4.26 -7.80 -3.44
C GLN A 104 5.42 -8.77 -3.24
N ARG A 105 5.16 -10.08 -3.29
CA ARG A 105 6.20 -11.12 -3.20
C ARG A 105 7.16 -11.06 -4.39
N ILE A 106 6.64 -10.87 -5.61
CA ILE A 106 7.47 -10.70 -6.81
C ILE A 106 8.35 -9.45 -6.68
N LYS A 107 7.79 -8.30 -6.25
CA LYS A 107 8.53 -7.07 -6.03
C LYS A 107 9.68 -7.28 -5.04
N ALA A 108 9.42 -7.94 -3.92
CA ALA A 108 10.43 -8.23 -2.91
C ALA A 108 11.55 -9.13 -3.43
N GLY A 109 11.20 -10.21 -4.16
CA GLY A 109 12.20 -11.10 -4.78
C GLY A 109 13.05 -10.39 -5.83
N LEU A 110 12.42 -9.61 -6.71
CA LEU A 110 13.12 -8.82 -7.72
C LEU A 110 13.98 -7.71 -7.11
N MET A 111 13.59 -7.14 -5.98
CA MET A 111 14.44 -6.19 -5.26
C MET A 111 15.76 -6.83 -4.82
N GLN A 112 15.72 -8.08 -4.37
CA GLN A 112 16.95 -8.80 -4.06
C GLN A 112 17.76 -9.08 -5.34
N ASP A 113 17.15 -9.69 -6.36
CA ASP A 113 17.88 -10.09 -7.57
C ASP A 113 18.40 -8.90 -8.37
N LEU A 114 17.54 -7.94 -8.71
CA LEU A 114 17.91 -6.82 -9.60
C LEU A 114 18.89 -5.84 -8.94
N LEU A 115 18.85 -5.68 -7.62
CA LEU A 115 19.75 -4.77 -6.89
C LEU A 115 21.01 -5.45 -6.35
N THR A 116 21.26 -6.71 -6.71
CA THR A 116 22.52 -7.41 -6.40
C THR A 116 23.18 -7.93 -7.66
N ARG A 117 22.38 -8.43 -8.61
CA ARG A 117 22.85 -9.11 -9.82
C ARG A 117 22.67 -8.26 -11.07
N GLY A 118 21.73 -7.32 -11.06
CA GLY A 118 21.42 -6.52 -12.24
C GLY A 118 20.88 -7.36 -13.40
N ILE A 119 20.87 -6.75 -14.58
CA ILE A 119 20.42 -7.37 -15.82
C ILE A 119 21.41 -7.14 -16.95
N ASP A 120 21.59 -8.14 -17.82
CA ASP A 120 22.44 -8.05 -19.00
C ASP A 120 21.81 -7.22 -20.13
N GLU A 121 22.51 -7.09 -21.25
CA GLU A 121 22.07 -6.33 -22.43
C GLU A 121 20.77 -6.86 -23.04
N GLN A 122 20.44 -8.14 -22.79
CA GLN A 122 19.21 -8.77 -23.23
C GLN A 122 18.08 -8.68 -22.19
N GLY A 123 18.35 -8.08 -21.03
CA GLY A 123 17.39 -7.91 -19.94
C GLY A 123 17.25 -9.12 -19.02
N ASN A 124 18.12 -10.12 -19.13
CA ASN A 124 18.09 -11.29 -18.24
C ASN A 124 18.84 -11.00 -16.94
N ILE A 125 18.37 -11.56 -15.83
CA ILE A 125 19.02 -11.42 -14.54
C ILE A 125 20.36 -12.17 -14.56
N ARG A 126 21.47 -11.45 -14.38
CA ARG A 126 22.82 -12.04 -14.38
C ARG A 126 22.96 -13.06 -13.27
N SER A 127 23.78 -14.08 -13.43
CA SER A 127 24.19 -15.02 -12.36
C SER A 127 25.67 -15.30 -12.45
N GLU A 128 26.29 -15.82 -11.39
CA GLU A 128 27.70 -16.25 -11.43
C GLU A 128 27.99 -17.36 -12.46
N LYS A 129 26.96 -18.10 -12.88
CA LYS A 129 27.08 -19.08 -13.97
C LYS A 129 27.21 -18.42 -15.35
N THR A 130 26.74 -17.19 -15.49
CA THR A 130 26.59 -16.48 -16.77
C THR A 130 27.52 -15.28 -16.90
N HIS A 131 27.88 -14.65 -15.78
CA HIS A 131 28.57 -13.36 -15.74
C HIS A 131 29.55 -13.32 -14.57
N ARG A 132 30.58 -12.48 -14.69
CA ARG A 132 31.58 -12.30 -13.63
C ARG A 132 31.10 -11.32 -12.57
N PHE A 133 31.45 -11.62 -11.33
CA PHE A 133 31.15 -10.80 -10.15
C PHE A 133 32.45 -10.47 -9.40
N LYS A 134 32.45 -9.37 -8.65
CA LYS A 134 33.52 -8.94 -7.76
C LYS A 134 32.97 -8.64 -6.37
N ASP A 135 33.84 -8.74 -5.37
CA ASP A 135 33.53 -8.29 -4.02
C ASP A 135 33.52 -6.76 -3.95
N SER A 136 32.65 -6.20 -3.11
CA SER A 136 32.55 -4.77 -2.88
C SER A 136 32.06 -4.48 -1.45
N PRO A 137 32.17 -3.22 -0.98
CA PRO A 137 31.61 -2.83 0.32
C PRO A 137 30.09 -3.02 0.44
N LEU A 138 29.37 -3.18 -0.67
CA LEU A 138 27.92 -3.40 -0.72
C LEU A 138 27.56 -4.87 -1.03
N GLY A 139 28.52 -5.78 -0.83
CA GLY A 139 28.40 -7.19 -1.17
C GLY A 139 28.92 -7.51 -2.57
N ARG A 140 28.62 -8.73 -3.03
CA ARG A 140 29.09 -9.23 -4.32
C ARG A 140 28.24 -8.64 -5.46
N ILE A 141 28.89 -7.96 -6.41
CA ILE A 141 28.22 -7.21 -7.49
C ILE A 141 28.81 -7.57 -8.86
N PRO A 142 28.11 -7.34 -9.99
CA PRO A 142 28.68 -7.50 -11.32
C PRO A 142 29.98 -6.72 -11.49
N VAL A 143 30.95 -7.28 -12.22
CA VAL A 143 32.26 -6.61 -12.42
C VAL A 143 32.13 -5.23 -13.08
N GLU A 144 31.10 -5.05 -13.90
CA GLU A 144 30.78 -3.80 -14.61
C GLU A 144 30.19 -2.72 -13.72
N TRP A 145 29.68 -3.07 -12.53
CA TRP A 145 29.12 -2.09 -11.61
C TRP A 145 30.22 -1.39 -10.84
N GLU A 146 30.10 -0.08 -10.70
CA GLU A 146 30.96 0.72 -9.81
C GLU A 146 30.27 0.94 -8.47
N VAL A 147 31.06 1.17 -7.41
CA VAL A 147 30.56 1.67 -6.13
C VAL A 147 31.03 3.11 -5.99
N VAL A 148 30.09 4.02 -5.83
CA VAL A 148 30.34 5.47 -5.71
C VAL A 148 29.66 6.02 -4.47
N GLU A 149 30.15 7.16 -3.99
CA GLU A 149 29.45 7.94 -2.98
C GLU A 149 28.35 8.80 -3.62
N LEU A 150 27.24 9.01 -2.91
CA LEU A 150 26.10 9.78 -3.42
C LEU A 150 26.49 11.16 -3.95
N GLN A 151 27.41 11.85 -3.26
CA GLN A 151 27.85 13.19 -3.68
C GLN A 151 28.46 13.25 -5.09
N ASN A 152 28.97 12.14 -5.60
CA ASN A 152 29.60 12.09 -6.93
C ASN A 152 28.57 12.05 -8.07
N VAL A 153 27.32 11.69 -7.77
CA VAL A 153 26.27 11.44 -8.76
C VAL A 153 24.97 12.23 -8.50
N VAL A 154 24.83 12.84 -7.34
CA VAL A 154 23.63 13.58 -6.88
C VAL A 154 24.05 14.91 -6.23
N LYS A 155 23.31 15.99 -6.52
CA LYS A 155 23.38 17.23 -5.73
C LYS A 155 22.41 17.11 -4.56
N ILE A 156 22.94 17.23 -3.34
CA ILE A 156 22.19 17.08 -2.09
C ILE A 156 21.93 18.46 -1.49
N LEU A 157 20.69 18.73 -1.12
CA LEU A 157 20.25 19.98 -0.51
C LEU A 157 19.40 19.67 0.72
N LEU A 158 19.79 20.17 1.89
CA LEU A 158 18.97 20.09 3.09
C LEU A 158 18.05 21.31 3.12
N SER A 159 16.75 21.09 3.06
CA SER A 159 15.81 22.20 3.09
C SER A 159 15.62 22.73 4.50
N ASN A 160 15.46 24.04 4.62
CA ASN A 160 15.12 24.74 5.85
C ASN A 160 13.75 25.45 5.77
N VAL A 161 12.98 25.21 4.70
CA VAL A 161 11.72 25.91 4.43
C VAL A 161 10.60 25.38 5.31
N ASP A 162 10.02 26.24 6.15
CA ASP A 162 8.89 25.92 7.03
C ASP A 162 7.53 26.32 6.40
N LYS A 163 6.44 26.18 7.16
CA LYS A 163 5.07 26.47 6.68
C LYS A 163 4.63 27.91 6.86
N LYS A 164 5.51 28.81 7.32
CA LYS A 164 5.15 30.21 7.52
C LYS A 164 4.93 30.89 6.17
N ILE A 165 4.08 31.91 6.22
CA ILE A 165 3.72 32.72 5.08
C ILE A 165 4.05 34.16 5.44
N TYR A 166 4.87 34.78 4.61
CA TYR A 166 5.29 36.17 4.72
C TYR A 166 4.74 36.93 3.50
N GLU A 167 4.16 38.12 3.72
CA GLU A 167 3.44 38.88 2.67
C GLU A 167 4.32 39.28 1.48
N HIS A 168 5.63 39.43 1.69
CA HIS A 168 6.59 39.89 0.67
C HIS A 168 7.32 38.74 -0.05
N GLU A 169 6.94 37.49 0.22
CA GLU A 169 7.56 36.31 -0.36
C GLU A 169 6.67 35.63 -1.40
N ASN A 170 7.28 34.78 -2.23
CA ASN A 170 6.57 34.03 -3.26
C ASN A 170 5.70 32.95 -2.61
N SER A 171 4.41 32.91 -2.95
CA SER A 171 3.53 31.83 -2.49
C SER A 171 3.83 30.52 -3.23
N VAL A 172 3.99 29.43 -2.47
CA VAL A 172 4.41 28.13 -2.99
C VAL A 172 3.62 26.97 -2.38
N LEU A 173 3.74 25.80 -3.00
CA LEU A 173 3.34 24.53 -2.43
C LEU A 173 4.53 23.91 -1.68
N LEU A 174 4.26 23.25 -0.56
CA LEU A 174 5.28 22.60 0.26
C LEU A 174 5.08 21.08 0.25
N CYS A 175 6.09 20.36 -0.19
CA CYS A 175 6.24 18.93 0.04
C CYS A 175 6.86 18.74 1.43
N ASN A 176 6.09 18.27 2.40
CA ASN A 176 6.54 18.06 3.77
C ASN A 176 6.84 16.59 4.06
N TYR A 177 7.25 16.36 5.31
CA TYR A 177 7.57 15.05 5.83
C TYR A 177 6.51 13.98 5.51
N LEU A 178 5.23 14.25 5.75
CA LEU A 178 4.16 13.25 5.56
C LEU A 178 4.00 12.84 4.10
N GLU A 179 4.14 13.77 3.15
CA GLU A 179 4.05 13.44 1.72
C GLU A 179 5.15 12.46 1.30
N VAL A 180 6.39 12.67 1.77
CA VAL A 180 7.52 11.77 1.50
C VAL A 180 7.40 10.47 2.30
N TYR A 181 6.98 10.57 3.56
CA TYR A 181 6.90 9.42 4.46
C TYR A 181 5.82 8.42 4.03
N GLN A 182 4.70 8.88 3.48
CA GLN A 182 3.56 8.01 3.17
C GLN A 182 3.55 7.53 1.71
N ASN A 183 4.40 8.08 0.83
CA ASN A 183 4.32 7.83 -0.60
C ASN A 183 5.70 7.53 -1.20
N ASP A 184 5.77 6.45 -2.01
CA ASP A 184 6.95 6.15 -2.82
C ASP A 184 7.11 7.15 -4.00
N TYR A 185 6.02 7.83 -4.36
CA TYR A 185 5.93 8.75 -5.51
C TYR A 185 5.30 10.08 -5.10
N ILE A 186 5.98 11.19 -5.39
CA ILE A 186 5.41 12.53 -5.33
C ILE A 186 4.77 12.86 -6.68
N HIS A 187 3.47 13.14 -6.68
CA HIS A 187 2.69 13.40 -7.89
C HIS A 187 1.68 14.52 -7.69
N SER A 188 1.19 15.08 -8.80
CA SER A 188 0.31 16.27 -8.84
C SER A 188 -1.02 16.11 -8.09
N ARG A 189 -1.52 14.88 -7.90
CA ARG A 189 -2.76 14.60 -7.15
C ARG A 189 -2.61 14.57 -5.63
N LEU A 190 -1.40 14.76 -5.09
CA LEU A 190 -1.19 14.89 -3.65
C LEU A 190 -1.64 16.28 -3.19
N ASN A 191 -2.15 16.37 -1.96
CA ASN A 191 -2.56 17.63 -1.36
C ASN A 191 -1.38 18.25 -0.61
N PHE A 192 -0.74 19.25 -1.19
CA PHE A 192 0.36 19.98 -0.56
C PHE A 192 -0.14 21.16 0.26
N SER A 193 0.51 21.44 1.39
CA SER A 193 0.26 22.66 2.14
C SER A 193 0.83 23.87 1.41
N ARG A 194 0.31 25.06 1.69
CA ARG A 194 0.90 26.32 1.20
C ARG A 194 1.99 26.82 2.15
N GLY A 195 2.92 27.58 1.61
CA GLY A 195 3.94 28.33 2.34
C GLY A 195 4.39 29.54 1.52
N SER A 196 5.41 30.24 2.00
CA SER A 196 6.13 31.24 1.21
C SER A 196 7.63 31.00 1.23
N VAL A 197 8.33 31.50 0.21
CA VAL A 197 9.79 31.47 0.13
C VAL A 197 10.35 32.74 -0.51
N ASN A 198 11.53 33.16 -0.08
CA ASN A 198 12.30 34.16 -0.80
C ASN A 198 12.91 33.60 -2.10
N GLU A 199 13.43 34.49 -2.93
CA GLU A 199 14.05 34.17 -4.22
C GLU A 199 15.21 33.15 -4.15
N ASN A 200 15.99 33.14 -3.06
CA ASN A 200 17.11 32.22 -2.91
C ASN A 200 16.63 30.80 -2.56
N GLU A 201 15.64 30.69 -1.68
CA GLU A 201 15.00 29.42 -1.33
C GLU A 201 14.22 28.84 -2.50
N LEU A 202 13.49 29.67 -3.24
CA LEU A 202 12.80 29.30 -4.47
C LEU A 202 13.78 28.63 -5.45
N ARG A 203 14.91 29.28 -5.76
CA ARG A 203 15.94 28.73 -6.67
C ARG A 203 16.61 27.46 -6.15
N LYS A 204 16.78 27.32 -4.83
CA LYS A 204 17.48 26.16 -4.24
C LYS A 204 16.59 24.94 -4.10
N PHE A 205 15.37 25.13 -3.61
CA PHE A 205 14.54 24.05 -3.09
C PHE A 205 13.34 23.71 -3.98
N THR A 206 13.26 24.29 -5.18
CA THR A 206 12.31 23.86 -6.22
C THR A 206 12.50 22.39 -6.53
N VAL A 207 11.39 21.65 -6.41
CA VAL A 207 11.28 20.23 -6.67
C VAL A 207 10.88 20.04 -8.13
N GLU A 208 11.67 19.24 -8.85
CA GLU A 208 11.47 18.99 -10.27
C GLU A 208 11.23 17.50 -10.53
N LYS A 209 10.52 17.16 -11.61
CA LYS A 209 10.38 15.77 -12.02
C LYS A 209 11.76 15.14 -12.21
N GLY A 210 11.93 13.94 -11.67
CA GLY A 210 13.22 13.26 -11.68
C GLY A 210 13.99 13.40 -10.37
N ASP A 211 13.65 14.36 -9.52
CA ASP A 211 14.24 14.49 -8.19
C ASP A 211 13.83 13.32 -7.29
N VAL A 212 14.62 13.12 -6.24
CA VAL A 212 14.30 12.22 -5.13
C VAL A 212 14.30 13.04 -3.85
N ILE A 213 13.33 12.80 -2.98
CA ILE A 213 13.26 13.46 -1.67
C ILE A 213 13.39 12.37 -0.61
N ILE A 214 14.22 12.58 0.41
CA ILE A 214 14.35 11.64 1.53
C ILE A 214 13.95 12.30 2.85
N THR A 215 13.39 11.50 3.76
CA THR A 215 13.22 11.93 5.16
C THR A 215 14.59 12.13 5.80
N LYS A 216 14.86 13.35 6.26
CA LYS A 216 16.13 13.74 6.89
C LYS A 216 16.05 13.61 8.41
N ASP A 217 14.89 13.98 8.98
CA ASP A 217 14.62 13.93 10.40
C ASP A 217 13.41 13.04 10.67
N SER A 218 13.47 12.21 11.71
CA SER A 218 12.34 11.38 12.16
C SER A 218 12.36 11.11 13.67
N GLU A 219 11.23 10.68 14.20
CA GLU A 219 11.06 10.25 15.60
C GLU A 219 11.61 8.84 15.82
N THR A 220 11.64 8.01 14.77
CA THR A 220 12.22 6.66 14.80
C THR A 220 13.39 6.56 13.81
N PHE A 221 14.35 5.67 14.08
CA PHE A 221 15.47 5.48 13.17
C PHE A 221 15.06 4.66 11.93
N GLU A 222 13.98 3.88 12.00
CA GLU A 222 13.45 3.09 10.89
C GLU A 222 12.88 3.95 9.76
N ASP A 223 12.36 5.12 10.12
CA ASP A 223 11.69 6.06 9.23
C ASP A 223 12.66 7.07 8.58
N ILE A 224 13.96 6.95 8.85
CA ILE A 224 14.99 7.84 8.29
C ILE A 224 15.43 7.40 6.89
N ALA A 225 15.84 8.38 6.07
CA ALA A 225 16.25 8.18 4.67
C ALA A 225 15.19 7.48 3.80
N LYS A 226 13.91 7.56 4.16
CA LYS A 226 12.82 7.02 3.35
C LYS A 226 12.70 7.84 2.07
N PRO A 227 12.88 7.25 0.87
CA PRO A 227 12.88 7.99 -0.39
C PRO A 227 11.50 8.05 -1.04
N ALA A 228 11.23 9.17 -1.70
CA ALA A 228 10.11 9.35 -2.61
C ALA A 228 10.60 9.92 -3.95
N TYR A 229 10.16 9.33 -5.06
CA TYR A 229 10.51 9.78 -6.41
C TYR A 229 9.51 10.83 -6.91
N VAL A 230 10.01 11.96 -7.44
CA VAL A 230 9.17 13.00 -8.01
C VAL A 230 8.79 12.63 -9.45
N LYS A 231 7.54 12.18 -9.61
CA LYS A 231 7.01 11.60 -10.84
C LYS A 231 6.49 12.63 -11.84
N ASP A 232 5.90 13.69 -11.33
CA ASP A 232 5.25 14.74 -12.12
C ASP A 232 6.01 16.06 -11.99
N ASN A 233 5.85 16.94 -12.99
CA ASN A 233 6.17 18.36 -12.81
C ASN A 233 5.01 19.00 -12.05
N ILE A 234 5.33 19.68 -10.95
CA ILE A 234 4.35 20.34 -10.07
C ILE A 234 4.83 21.77 -9.88
N ASP A 235 4.05 22.71 -10.40
CA ASP A 235 4.44 24.12 -10.41
C ASP A 235 4.59 24.67 -8.98
N ASN A 236 5.68 25.40 -8.74
CA ASN A 236 6.00 26.03 -7.46
C ASN A 236 6.02 25.08 -6.26
N LEU A 237 6.37 23.80 -6.46
CA LEU A 237 6.57 22.85 -5.37
C LEU A 237 7.96 22.98 -4.76
N ILE A 238 8.01 23.15 -3.44
CA ILE A 238 9.23 23.33 -2.65
C ILE A 238 9.41 22.20 -1.65
N CYS A 239 10.65 21.76 -1.48
CA CYS A 239 11.03 20.76 -0.47
C CYS A 239 11.00 21.40 0.93
N GLY A 240 10.31 20.80 1.91
CA GLY A 240 10.20 21.33 3.28
C GLY A 240 11.31 20.94 4.27
N TYR A 241 11.34 21.59 5.43
CA TYR A 241 12.41 21.58 6.47
C TYR A 241 12.94 20.19 6.91
N HIS A 242 12.08 19.18 7.07
CA HIS A 242 12.48 17.86 7.59
C HIS A 242 13.01 16.89 6.51
N LEU A 243 13.36 17.42 5.34
CA LEU A 243 13.66 16.64 4.15
C LEU A 243 15.02 17.04 3.56
N ALA A 244 15.59 16.10 2.80
CA ALA A 244 16.69 16.38 1.90
C ALA A 244 16.24 16.18 0.45
N LEU A 245 16.47 17.19 -0.39
CA LEU A 245 16.26 17.14 -1.82
C LEU A 245 17.53 16.61 -2.50
N LEU A 246 17.37 15.51 -3.22
CA LEU A 246 18.39 14.85 -4.00
C LEU A 246 18.10 15.12 -5.48
N LYS A 247 18.94 15.93 -6.13
CA LYS A 247 18.86 16.20 -7.57
C LYS A 247 19.85 15.31 -8.34
N PRO A 248 19.40 14.23 -9.00
CA PRO A 248 20.27 13.31 -9.71
C PRO A 248 20.99 13.98 -10.90
N LYS A 249 22.28 13.70 -11.09
CA LYS A 249 23.07 14.22 -12.22
C LYS A 249 23.58 13.13 -13.15
N LYS A 250 24.07 12.03 -12.58
CA LYS A 250 24.68 10.90 -13.30
C LYS A 250 23.98 9.56 -13.02
N ILE A 251 22.76 9.63 -12.49
CA ILE A 251 21.96 8.48 -12.09
C ILE A 251 20.48 8.77 -12.40
N ASN A 252 19.72 7.74 -12.75
CA ASN A 252 18.29 7.85 -12.92
C ASN A 252 17.61 8.05 -11.56
N GLY A 253 16.76 9.06 -11.42
CA GLY A 253 16.11 9.39 -10.14
C GLY A 253 15.23 8.27 -9.58
N LEU A 254 14.46 7.59 -10.44
CA LEU A 254 13.64 6.47 -9.99
C LEU A 254 14.52 5.31 -9.51
N PHE A 255 15.62 5.02 -10.22
CA PHE A 255 16.60 4.02 -9.78
C PHE A 255 17.22 4.40 -8.44
N LEU A 256 17.59 5.68 -8.26
CA LEU A 256 18.09 6.21 -6.98
C LEU A 256 17.09 5.99 -5.84
N ALA A 257 15.81 6.29 -6.03
CA ALA A 257 14.79 6.05 -5.01
C ALA A 257 14.66 4.55 -4.67
N ILE A 258 14.76 3.66 -5.67
CA ILE A 258 14.71 2.21 -5.48
C ILE A 258 15.91 1.72 -4.66
N ILE A 259 17.14 2.12 -5.01
CA ILE A 259 18.35 1.61 -4.32
C ILE A 259 18.49 2.16 -2.90
N LEU A 260 17.97 3.36 -2.60
CA LEU A 260 17.99 3.90 -1.23
C LEU A 260 17.10 3.10 -0.26
N ASN A 261 16.12 2.35 -0.78
CA ASN A 261 15.32 1.41 0.00
C ASN A 261 16.01 0.06 0.23
N LYS A 262 17.16 -0.20 -0.41
CA LYS A 262 17.91 -1.44 -0.21
C LYS A 262 18.43 -1.49 1.24
N PRO A 263 18.20 -2.59 1.99
CA PRO A 263 18.56 -2.67 3.41
C PRO A 263 20.01 -2.34 3.72
N GLU A 264 20.96 -2.79 2.90
CA GLU A 264 22.39 -2.56 3.08
C GLU A 264 22.76 -1.08 2.95
N ILE A 265 22.10 -0.35 2.05
CA ILE A 265 22.30 1.09 1.87
C ILE A 265 21.57 1.86 2.97
N ASN A 266 20.32 1.48 3.27
CA ASN A 266 19.53 2.14 4.31
C ASN A 266 20.19 2.01 5.70
N MET A 267 20.87 0.89 5.97
CA MET A 267 21.64 0.65 7.19
C MET A 267 22.74 1.69 7.42
N HIS A 268 23.36 2.24 6.36
CA HIS A 268 24.33 3.34 6.50
C HIS A 268 23.69 4.56 7.17
N PHE A 269 22.51 4.96 6.70
CA PHE A 269 21.78 6.09 7.27
C PHE A 269 21.32 5.80 8.70
N ARG A 270 20.78 4.61 8.97
CA ARG A 270 20.33 4.24 10.31
C ARG A 270 21.45 4.26 11.35
N LYS A 271 22.64 3.75 11.00
CA LYS A 271 23.80 3.71 11.91
C LYS A 271 24.40 5.08 12.21
N LEU A 272 24.29 6.01 11.27
CA LEU A 272 24.87 7.35 11.35
C LEU A 272 23.82 8.44 11.63
N ALA A 273 22.58 8.03 11.89
CA ALA A 273 21.53 8.91 12.36
C ALA A 273 21.82 9.29 13.81
N ASN A 274 21.88 10.59 14.11
CA ASN A 274 22.21 11.09 15.43
C ASN A 274 21.02 11.83 16.05
N GLY A 275 20.91 11.80 17.38
CA GLY A 275 19.97 12.61 18.15
C GLY A 275 19.31 11.86 19.31
N ILE A 276 18.82 12.62 20.30
CA ILE A 276 18.21 12.08 21.53
C ILE A 276 16.68 12.04 21.40
N THR A 277 16.07 13.16 20.99
CA THR A 277 14.59 13.27 20.85
C THR A 277 14.12 12.97 19.43
N ARG A 278 14.95 13.24 18.42
CA ARG A 278 14.70 12.93 17.00
C ARG A 278 16.02 12.54 16.35
N TYR A 279 15.97 11.53 15.49
CA TYR A 279 17.09 11.12 14.66
C TYR A 279 17.18 12.03 13.45
N GLY A 280 18.37 12.54 13.16
CA GLY A 280 18.64 13.41 12.02
C GLY A 280 19.85 12.95 11.21
N LEU A 281 19.79 13.16 9.90
CA LEU A 281 20.93 12.96 9.00
C LEU A 281 21.68 14.27 8.77
N THR A 282 22.98 14.23 8.97
CA THR A 282 23.86 15.32 8.55
C THR A 282 24.05 15.29 7.03
N LEU A 283 24.44 16.43 6.45
CA LEU A 283 24.80 16.49 5.03
C LEU A 283 25.92 15.49 4.68
N GLU A 284 26.90 15.35 5.58
CA GLU A 284 28.04 14.46 5.37
C GLU A 284 27.63 12.99 5.38
N THR A 285 26.74 12.61 6.29
CA THR A 285 26.13 11.27 6.33
C THR A 285 25.47 10.92 5.00
N ILE A 286 24.76 11.89 4.39
CA ILE A 286 24.09 11.68 3.10
C ILE A 286 25.11 11.62 1.97
N LYS A 287 26.09 12.53 1.94
CA LYS A 287 27.12 12.59 0.89
C LYS A 287 27.93 11.32 0.74
N THR A 288 28.36 10.74 1.87
CA THR A 288 29.29 9.61 1.94
C THR A 288 28.62 8.23 1.79
N ALA A 289 27.28 8.19 1.71
CA ALA A 289 26.58 6.94 1.50
C ALA A 289 27.00 6.29 0.17
N LYS A 290 27.42 5.03 0.24
CA LYS A 290 27.88 4.27 -0.92
C LYS A 290 26.69 3.61 -1.63
N ILE A 291 26.67 3.72 -2.95
CA ILE A 291 25.69 3.07 -3.81
C ILE A 291 26.38 2.39 -4.99
N PHE A 292 25.73 1.37 -5.57
CA PHE A 292 26.17 0.80 -6.84
C PHE A 292 25.64 1.65 -8.02
N LEU A 293 26.45 1.73 -9.07
CA LEU A 293 26.19 2.55 -10.25
C LEU A 293 26.33 1.71 -11.54
N PRO A 294 25.28 0.98 -11.95
CA PRO A 294 25.20 0.37 -13.27
C PRO A 294 25.16 1.43 -14.38
N LYS A 295 25.30 0.99 -15.64
CA LYS A 295 25.08 1.85 -16.81
C LYS A 295 23.65 2.42 -16.81
N ILE A 296 23.48 3.65 -17.32
CA ILE A 296 22.18 4.35 -17.34
C ILE A 296 21.07 3.54 -18.05
N SER A 297 21.40 2.77 -19.10
CA SER A 297 20.44 1.91 -19.79
C SER A 297 19.87 0.84 -18.86
N GLU A 298 20.73 0.15 -18.12
CA GLU A 298 20.37 -0.85 -17.13
C GLU A 298 19.54 -0.24 -15.98
N GLN A 299 19.94 0.93 -15.47
CA GLN A 299 19.16 1.66 -14.45
C GLN A 299 17.72 1.92 -14.92
N LYS A 300 17.53 2.39 -16.16
CA LYS A 300 16.21 2.67 -16.72
C LYS A 300 15.37 1.40 -16.86
N GLN A 301 15.97 0.31 -17.31
CA GLN A 301 15.28 -0.97 -17.45
C GLN A 301 14.83 -1.51 -16.09
N ILE A 302 15.71 -1.51 -15.08
CA ILE A 302 15.36 -1.90 -13.71
C ILE A 302 14.24 -1.01 -13.16
N SER A 303 14.37 0.32 -13.29
CA SER A 303 13.34 1.28 -12.88
C SER A 303 11.99 1.00 -13.53
N ASN A 304 11.97 0.66 -14.82
CA ASN A 304 10.73 0.36 -15.55
C ASN A 304 10.07 -0.93 -15.05
N ILE A 305 10.85 -1.95 -14.69
CA ILE A 305 10.32 -3.19 -14.10
C ILE A 305 9.57 -2.87 -12.79
N PHE A 306 10.20 -2.13 -11.88
CA PHE A 306 9.57 -1.74 -10.61
C PHE A 306 8.35 -0.83 -10.80
N LEU A 307 8.45 0.15 -11.71
CA LEU A 307 7.34 1.04 -12.03
C LEU A 307 6.11 0.27 -12.52
N ASN A 308 6.30 -0.71 -13.42
CA ASN A 308 5.19 -1.51 -13.94
C ASN A 308 4.53 -2.38 -12.87
N ILE A 309 5.33 -2.93 -11.95
CA ILE A 309 4.79 -3.70 -10.81
C ILE A 309 3.98 -2.80 -9.89
N ASP A 310 4.47 -1.60 -9.60
CA ASP A 310 3.78 -0.63 -8.74
C ASP A 310 2.48 -0.12 -9.38
N LEU A 311 2.52 0.24 -10.67
CA LEU A 311 1.32 0.62 -11.42
C LEU A 311 0.28 -0.50 -11.40
N ARG A 312 0.69 -1.75 -11.64
CA ARG A 312 -0.22 -2.88 -11.62
C ARG A 312 -0.81 -3.12 -10.23
N MET A 313 0.01 -2.98 -9.18
CA MET A 313 -0.44 -3.13 -7.81
C MET A 313 -1.48 -2.05 -7.45
N ASP A 314 -1.29 -0.81 -7.90
CA ASP A 314 -2.23 0.29 -7.67
C ASP A 314 -3.57 0.08 -8.41
N GLU A 315 -3.53 -0.44 -9.64
CA GLU A 315 -4.72 -0.84 -10.40
C GLU A 315 -5.53 -1.91 -9.64
N GLU A 316 -4.87 -2.96 -9.16
CA GLU A 316 -5.52 -4.05 -8.42
C GLU A 316 -6.07 -3.56 -7.08
N LYS A 317 -5.34 -2.68 -6.35
CA LYS A 317 -5.85 -2.03 -5.13
C LYS A 317 -7.08 -1.16 -5.42
N ALA A 318 -7.11 -0.45 -6.54
CA ALA A 318 -8.27 0.35 -6.96
C ALA A 318 -9.46 -0.56 -7.30
N LYS A 319 -9.23 -1.67 -8.00
CA LYS A 319 -10.24 -2.69 -8.28
C LYS A 319 -10.80 -3.32 -7.00
N LEU A 320 -9.92 -3.68 -6.06
CA LEU A 320 -10.31 -4.24 -4.76
C LEU A 320 -11.23 -3.28 -3.99
N ARG A 321 -10.89 -1.99 -3.94
CA ARG A 321 -11.76 -0.96 -3.33
C ARG A 321 -13.15 -0.90 -3.99
N LYS A 322 -13.20 -0.92 -5.33
CA LYS A 322 -14.47 -0.95 -6.07
C LYS A 322 -15.30 -2.19 -5.76
N LEU A 323 -14.67 -3.37 -5.68
CA LEU A 323 -15.33 -4.62 -5.34
C LEU A 323 -15.91 -4.60 -3.92
N HIS A 324 -15.19 -4.04 -2.94
CA HIS A 324 -15.73 -3.86 -1.60
C HIS A 324 -16.94 -2.91 -1.58
N MET A 325 -16.87 -1.78 -2.28
CA MET A 325 -18.02 -0.86 -2.40
C MET A 325 -19.23 -1.54 -3.05
N LEU A 326 -19.00 -2.30 -4.13
CA LEU A 326 -20.04 -3.08 -4.80
C LEU A 326 -20.65 -4.12 -3.85
N LYS A 327 -19.83 -4.85 -3.09
CA LYS A 327 -20.31 -5.83 -2.11
C LYS A 327 -21.22 -5.17 -1.09
N THR A 328 -20.80 -4.06 -0.50
CA THR A 328 -21.59 -3.33 0.49
C THR A 328 -22.93 -2.86 -0.09
N ALA A 329 -22.93 -2.30 -1.31
CA ALA A 329 -24.16 -1.87 -1.98
C ALA A 329 -25.11 -3.04 -2.26
N LEU A 330 -24.59 -4.16 -2.79
CA LEU A 330 -25.39 -5.35 -3.07
C LEU A 330 -25.95 -5.99 -1.81
N MET A 331 -25.18 -6.06 -0.72
CA MET A 331 -25.68 -6.54 0.57
C MET A 331 -26.84 -5.66 1.05
N GLN A 332 -26.68 -4.34 0.98
CA GLN A 332 -27.74 -3.41 1.35
C GLN A 332 -29.00 -3.59 0.50
N ASP A 333 -28.86 -3.77 -0.81
CA ASP A 333 -30.02 -3.88 -1.70
C ASP A 333 -30.71 -5.25 -1.61
N LEU A 334 -29.94 -6.33 -1.57
CA LEU A 334 -30.45 -7.71 -1.66
C LEU A 334 -30.88 -8.27 -0.31
N LEU A 335 -30.12 -8.03 0.77
CA LEU A 335 -30.41 -8.62 2.09
C LEU A 335 -31.49 -7.83 2.85
N THR A 336 -31.74 -6.57 2.49
CA THR A 336 -32.89 -5.80 3.01
C THR A 336 -34.15 -5.97 2.15
N GLY A 337 -34.03 -6.61 0.98
CA GLY A 337 -35.13 -6.79 0.04
C GLY A 337 -35.54 -5.53 -0.73
N ARG A 338 -34.76 -4.44 -0.64
CA ARG A 338 -34.95 -3.23 -1.48
C ARG A 338 -34.96 -3.59 -2.97
N VAL A 339 -34.09 -4.51 -3.38
CA VAL A 339 -34.07 -5.08 -4.73
C VAL A 339 -34.30 -6.59 -4.63
N ARG A 340 -35.24 -7.10 -5.43
CA ARG A 340 -35.56 -8.52 -5.52
C ARG A 340 -34.93 -9.14 -6.76
N VAL A 341 -34.47 -10.39 -6.67
CA VAL A 341 -33.85 -11.10 -7.82
C VAL A 341 -34.83 -12.00 -8.57
N THR A 342 -36.13 -11.87 -8.29
CA THR A 342 -37.19 -12.67 -8.91
C THR A 342 -37.25 -12.52 -10.44
N GLY A 343 -36.95 -11.33 -10.97
CA GLY A 343 -36.84 -11.11 -12.42
C GLY A 343 -35.69 -11.88 -13.07
N LEU A 344 -34.53 -11.96 -12.40
CA LEU A 344 -33.38 -12.73 -12.86
C LEU A 344 -33.65 -14.24 -12.81
N LEU A 345 -34.35 -14.72 -11.78
CA LEU A 345 -34.78 -16.12 -11.67
C LEU A 345 -35.66 -16.54 -12.85
N LYS A 346 -36.61 -15.68 -13.26
CA LYS A 346 -37.49 -15.94 -14.40
C LYS A 346 -36.71 -16.04 -15.71
N ARG A 347 -35.72 -15.17 -15.92
CA ARG A 347 -34.86 -15.20 -17.12
C ARG A 347 -34.00 -16.47 -17.18
N ARG A 348 -33.33 -16.82 -16.08
CA ARG A 348 -32.53 -18.07 -16.01
C ARG A 348 -33.39 -19.32 -16.26
N GLN A 349 -34.66 -19.33 -15.85
CA GLN A 349 -35.56 -20.46 -16.11
C GLN A 349 -36.00 -20.53 -17.58
N ALA A 350 -36.11 -19.40 -18.27
CA ALA A 350 -36.43 -19.37 -19.70
C ALA A 350 -35.25 -19.83 -20.58
N GLU A 351 -34.01 -19.52 -20.18
CA GLU A 351 -32.77 -19.92 -20.89
C GLU A 351 -32.42 -21.41 -20.77
N VAL A 352 -32.99 -22.14 -19.81
CA VAL A 352 -32.74 -23.59 -19.61
C VAL A 352 -33.75 -24.47 -20.36
N VAL A 353 -34.84 -23.88 -20.85
CA VAL A 353 -35.97 -24.59 -21.49
C VAL A 353 -35.98 -24.39 -23.02
N GLY A 354 -35.16 -23.49 -23.56
CA GLY A 354 -34.90 -23.31 -24.99
C GLY A 354 -33.48 -23.72 -25.34
#